data_AF-A0A2R3QEF7-F1
#
_entry.id   AF-A0A2R3QEF7-F1
#
_cell.length_a   1.000
_cell.length_b   1.000
_cell.length_c   1.000
_cell.angle_alpha   90.00
_cell.angle_beta   90.00
_cell.angle_gamma   90.00
#
_symmetry.space_group_name_H-M   'P 1'
#
loop_
_entity.id
_entity.type
_entity.pdbx_description
1 polymer ?
#
loop_
_entity_poly.entity_id
_entity_poly.type
_entity_poly.pdbx_seq_one_letter_code
_entity_poly.pdbx_strand_id
1 'polypeptide(L)'
;MGNRTVALVLLLLLVGIHAQLWEGRGSIPQVREMRSQLAAQQGANERARQANERLAAEVQDLREGLDMVEERARTELGMVRQGEIYVQVVPARR
;
A
#
# COMPACT_ATOMS: atom_id res chain seq x y z
N MET A 1 -8.60 44.92 49.40
CA MET A 1 -9.55 44.09 48.63
C MET A 1 -9.08 43.73 47.21
N GLY A 2 -7.93 44.22 46.71
CA GLY A 2 -7.47 43.96 45.33
C GLY A 2 -6.79 42.60 45.06
N ASN A 3 -6.20 41.94 46.06
CA ASN A 3 -5.44 40.70 45.80
C ASN A 3 -6.34 39.49 45.52
N ARG A 4 -7.55 39.46 46.09
CA ARG A 4 -8.50 38.34 45.91
C ARG A 4 -9.14 38.35 44.53
N THR A 5 -9.41 39.54 43.98
CA THR A 5 -9.95 39.70 42.62
C THR A 5 -8.90 39.34 41.56
N VAL A 6 -7.64 39.76 41.75
CA VAL A 6 -6.54 39.38 40.85
C VAL A 6 -6.33 37.86 40.86
N ALA A 7 -6.34 37.22 42.03
CA ALA A 7 -6.23 35.76 42.12
C ALA A 7 -7.37 35.03 41.40
N LEU A 8 -8.61 35.53 41.52
CA LEU A 8 -9.79 34.99 40.83
C LEU A 8 -9.67 35.10 39.30
N VAL A 9 -9.21 36.25 38.80
CA VAL A 9 -8.99 36.48 37.36
C VAL A 9 -7.91 35.55 36.82
N LEU A 10 -6.79 35.40 37.54
CA LEU A 10 -5.73 34.48 37.15
C LEU A 10 -6.19 33.03 37.14
N LEU A 11 -7.03 32.63 38.10
CA LEU A 11 -7.59 31.28 38.16
C LEU A 11 -8.56 31.01 37.00
N LEU A 12 -9.38 31.99 36.63
CA LEU A 12 -10.24 31.92 35.45
C LEU A 12 -9.45 31.78 34.15
N LEU A 13 -8.39 32.58 34.00
CA LEU A 13 -7.47 32.50 32.86
C LEU A 13 -6.78 31.12 32.79
N LEU A 14 -6.34 30.60 33.94
CA LEU A 14 -5.69 29.31 34.03
C LEU A 14 -6.62 28.17 33.61
N VAL A 15 -7.87 28.18 34.10
CA VAL A 15 -8.88 27.18 33.73
C VAL A 15 -9.24 27.27 32.25
N GLY A 16 -9.38 28.49 31.71
CA GLY A 16 -9.64 28.69 30.28
C GLY A 16 -8.53 28.11 29.39
N ILE A 17 -7.27 28.34 29.74
CA ILE A 17 -6.12 27.78 29.03
C ILE A 17 -6.09 26.24 29.14
N HIS A 18 -6.36 25.68 30.32
CA HIS A 18 -6.39 24.23 30.52
C HIS A 18 -7.51 23.56 29.72
N ALA A 19 -8.70 24.17 29.67
CA ALA A 19 -9.82 23.69 28.87
C ALA A 19 -9.48 23.73 27.37
N GLN A 20 -8.89 24.82 26.89
CA GLN A 20 -8.46 24.95 25.49
C GLN A 20 -7.39 23.93 25.11
N LEU A 21 -6.48 23.59 26.03
CA LEU A 21 -5.47 22.54 25.81
C LEU A 21 -6.07 21.14 25.70
N TRP A 22 -7.20 20.88 26.38
CA TRP A 22 -7.90 19.60 26.30
C TRP A 22 -8.78 19.47 25.05
N GLU A 23 -9.28 20.59 24.51
CA GLU A 23 -10.03 20.64 23.24
C GLU A 23 -9.15 20.88 22.00
N GLY A 24 -7.89 21.28 22.18
CA GLY A 24 -6.95 21.55 21.10
C GLY A 24 -6.58 20.32 20.27
N ARG A 25 -6.05 20.57 19.05
CA ARG A 25 -5.59 19.55 18.08
C ARG A 25 -4.81 18.44 18.78
N GLY A 26 -5.41 17.25 18.92
CA GLY A 26 -4.87 16.15 19.73
C GLY A 26 -5.73 15.74 20.93
N SER A 27 -6.95 16.24 21.06
CA SER A 27 -7.89 15.81 22.09
C SER A 27 -8.05 14.28 22.10
N ILE A 28 -8.09 13.68 23.29
CA ILE A 28 -8.22 12.22 23.49
C ILE A 28 -9.31 11.57 22.61
N PRO A 29 -10.53 12.14 22.46
CA PRO A 29 -11.54 11.56 21.58
C PRO A 29 -11.13 11.59 20.10
N GLN A 30 -10.48 12.66 19.62
CA GLN A 30 -10.03 12.76 18.23
C GLN A 30 -8.94 11.72 17.92
N VAL A 31 -7.99 11.52 18.84
CA VAL A 31 -6.94 10.51 18.68
C VAL A 31 -7.53 9.09 18.67
N ARG A 32 -8.56 8.82 19.48
CA ARG A 32 -9.24 7.51 19.48
C ARG A 32 -9.94 7.22 18.17
N GLU A 33 -10.62 8.22 17.60
CA GLU A 33 -11.29 8.11 16.31
C GLU A 33 -10.28 7.96 15.16
N MET A 34 -9.19 8.72 15.16
CA MET A 34 -8.13 8.54 14.16
C MET A 34 -7.48 7.16 14.26
N ARG A 35 -7.31 6.61 15.47
CA ARG A 35 -6.77 5.26 15.67
C ARG A 35 -7.72 4.17 15.18
N SER A 36 -9.04 4.32 15.38
CA SER A 36 -10.02 3.35 14.87
C SER A 36 -10.04 3.34 13.35
N GLN A 37 -10.02 4.52 12.71
CA GLN A 37 -9.95 4.66 11.25
C GLN A 37 -8.66 4.06 10.70
N LEU A 38 -7.52 4.31 11.36
CA LEU A 38 -6.23 3.74 10.97
C LEU A 38 -6.26 2.20 11.04
N ALA A 39 -6.79 1.62 12.12
CA ALA A 39 -6.91 0.17 12.26
C ALA A 39 -7.81 -0.45 11.18
N ALA A 40 -8.93 0.19 10.86
CA ALA A 40 -9.82 -0.24 9.79
C ALA A 40 -9.13 -0.20 8.42
N GLN A 41 -8.41 0.89 8.11
CA GLN A 41 -7.69 1.06 6.85
C GLN A 41 -6.55 0.05 6.71
N GLN A 42 -5.80 -0.22 7.78
CA GLN A 42 -4.75 -1.22 7.80
C GLN A 42 -5.30 -2.62 7.51
N GLY A 43 -6.44 -2.98 8.12
CA GLY A 43 -7.11 -4.24 7.85
C GLY A 43 -7.59 -4.37 6.40
N ALA A 44 -8.09 -3.29 5.79
CA ALA A 44 -8.47 -3.28 4.38
C ALA A 44 -7.26 -3.43 3.46
N ASN A 45 -6.18 -2.69 3.73
CA ASN A 45 -4.94 -2.75 2.96
C ASN A 45 -4.31 -4.14 3.00
N GLU A 46 -4.32 -4.81 4.14
CA GLU A 46 -3.77 -6.16 4.28
C GLU A 46 -4.53 -7.17 3.40
N ARG A 47 -5.86 -7.10 3.38
CA ARG A 47 -6.68 -7.96 2.49
C ARG A 47 -6.39 -7.68 1.01
N ALA A 48 -6.27 -6.40 0.64
CA ALA A 48 -5.94 -6.02 -0.72
C ALA A 48 -4.54 -6.51 -1.13
N ARG A 49 -3.56 -6.44 -0.21
CA ARG A 49 -2.21 -6.95 -0.44
C ARG A 49 -2.22 -8.46 -0.71
N GLN A 50 -2.92 -9.24 0.11
CA GLN A 50 -3.03 -10.69 -0.08
C GLN A 50 -3.71 -11.06 -1.41
N ALA A 51 -4.72 -10.31 -1.83
CA ALA A 51 -5.36 -10.53 -3.12
C ALA A 51 -4.40 -10.22 -4.28
N ASN A 52 -3.65 -9.11 -4.19
CA ASN A 52 -2.65 -8.76 -5.20
C ASN A 52 -1.53 -9.80 -5.28
N GLU A 53 -1.05 -10.32 -4.16
CA GLU A 53 -0.02 -11.37 -4.13
C GLU A 53 -0.51 -12.66 -4.82
N ARG A 54 -1.77 -13.06 -4.58
CA ARG A 54 -2.37 -14.22 -5.27
C ARG A 54 -2.50 -14.00 -6.76
N LEU A 55 -3.05 -12.85 -7.17
CA LEU A 55 -3.21 -12.51 -8.57
C LEU A 55 -1.87 -12.40 -9.30
N ALA A 56 -0.84 -11.87 -8.63
CA ALA A 56 0.50 -11.80 -9.19
C ALA A 56 1.09 -13.19 -9.45
N ALA A 57 0.89 -14.13 -8.52
CA ALA A 57 1.30 -15.52 -8.70
C ALA A 57 0.54 -16.19 -9.85
N GLU A 58 -0.79 -16.02 -9.93
CA GLU A 58 -1.58 -16.55 -11.04
C GLU A 58 -1.12 -15.99 -12.40
N VAL A 59 -0.85 -14.69 -12.47
CA VAL A 59 -0.32 -14.06 -13.70
C VAL A 59 1.05 -14.62 -14.04
N GLN A 60 1.92 -14.87 -13.06
CA GLN A 60 3.23 -15.47 -13.30
C GLN A 60 3.09 -16.89 -13.86
N ASP A 61 2.28 -17.74 -13.23
CA ASP A 61 2.03 -19.11 -13.66
C ASP A 61 1.47 -19.16 -15.10
N LEU A 62 0.53 -18.27 -15.43
CA LEU A 62 -0.02 -18.17 -16.77
C LEU A 62 1.04 -17.76 -17.80
N ARG A 63 1.95 -16.83 -17.46
CA ARG A 63 3.03 -16.42 -18.35
C ARG A 63 4.02 -17.54 -18.58
N GLU A 64 4.45 -18.22 -17.52
CA GLU A 64 5.36 -19.38 -17.63
C GLU A 64 4.74 -20.51 -18.46
N GLY A 65 3.45 -20.77 -18.27
CA GLY A 65 2.70 -21.74 -19.08
C GLY A 65 2.64 -21.36 -20.57
N LEU A 66 2.42 -20.08 -20.88
CA LEU A 66 2.40 -19.58 -22.26
C LEU A 66 3.79 -19.65 -22.91
N ASP A 67 4.84 -19.30 -22.19
CA ASP A 67 6.22 -19.36 -22.67
C ASP A 67 6.62 -20.82 -23.00
N MET A 68 6.21 -21.77 -22.16
CA MET A 68 6.38 -23.21 -22.42
C MET A 68 5.68 -23.68 -23.70
N VAL A 69 4.47 -23.18 -23.97
CA VAL A 69 3.72 -23.49 -25.19
C VAL A 69 4.38 -22.85 -26.41
N GLU A 70 4.87 -21.62 -26.29
CA GLU A 70 5.60 -20.93 -27.37
C GLU A 70 6.89 -21.69 -27.75
N GLU A 71 7.66 -22.15 -26.76
CA GLU A 71 8.89 -22.92 -27.00
C GLU A 71 8.60 -24.24 -27.73
N ARG A 72 7.51 -24.93 -27.36
CA ARG A 72 7.03 -26.13 -28.06
C ARG A 72 6.65 -25.82 -29.51
N ALA A 73 5.90 -24.74 -29.75
CA ALA A 73 5.48 -24.35 -31.09
C ALA A 73 6.68 -23.96 -31.98
N ARG A 74 7.66 -23.25 -31.42
CA ARG A 74 8.90 -22.87 -32.12
C ARG A 74 9.77 -24.10 -32.43
N THR A 75 9.97 -24.98 -31.46
CA THR A 75 10.89 -26.12 -31.58
C THR A 75 10.33 -27.27 -32.42
N GLU A 76 9.03 -27.58 -32.29
CA GLU A 76 8.44 -28.75 -32.95
C GLU A 76 7.73 -28.42 -34.26
N LEU A 77 7.03 -27.29 -34.30
CA LEU A 77 6.22 -26.92 -35.46
C LEU A 77 6.94 -25.91 -36.37
N GLY A 78 8.11 -25.42 -35.96
CA GLY A 78 8.85 -24.37 -36.67
C GLY A 78 8.04 -23.07 -36.79
N MET A 79 7.06 -22.86 -35.90
CA MET A 79 6.20 -21.68 -35.94
C MET A 79 7.00 -20.44 -35.55
N VAL A 80 6.88 -19.40 -36.38
CA VAL A 80 7.50 -18.09 -36.19
C VAL A 80 6.42 -17.01 -36.15
N ARG A 81 6.62 -15.99 -35.33
CA ARG A 81 5.67 -14.89 -35.20
C ARG A 81 5.69 -14.03 -36.48
N GLN A 82 4.57 -13.39 -36.83
CA GLN A 82 4.55 -12.49 -38.00
C GLN A 82 5.59 -11.37 -37.83
N GLY A 83 6.46 -11.20 -38.83
CA GLY A 83 7.53 -10.20 -38.85
C GLY A 83 8.83 -10.63 -38.15
N GLU A 84 8.94 -11.88 -37.68
CA GLU A 84 10.15 -12.41 -37.05
C GLU A 84 11.07 -13.10 -38.08
N ILE A 85 12.40 -12.88 -37.97
CA ILE A 85 13.40 -13.53 -38.81
C ILE A 85 14.11 -14.62 -37.99
N TYR A 86 13.90 -15.88 -38.35
CA TYR A 86 14.54 -17.03 -37.70
C TYR A 86 15.92 -17.30 -38.32
N VAL A 87 16.97 -17.29 -37.49
CA VAL A 87 18.35 -17.54 -37.92
C VAL A 87 18.89 -18.77 -37.19
N GLN A 88 19.19 -19.84 -37.93
CA GLN A 88 19.79 -21.06 -37.39
C GLN A 88 21.29 -21.05 -37.64
N VAL A 89 22.08 -20.94 -36.57
CA VAL A 89 23.55 -20.93 -36.67
C VAL A 89 24.07 -22.36 -36.62
N VAL A 90 24.49 -22.91 -37.76
CA VAL A 90 25.14 -24.22 -37.85
C VAL A 90 26.64 -24.05 -37.61
N PRO A 91 27.26 -24.77 -36.66
CA PRO A 91 28.69 -24.64 -36.41
C PRO A 91 29.50 -25.13 -37.62
N ALA A 92 30.52 -24.36 -38.00
CA ALA A 92 31.43 -24.72 -39.07
C ALA A 92 32.14 -26.03 -38.73
N ARG A 93 31.91 -27.05 -39.55
CA ARG A 93 32.53 -28.38 -39.44
C ARG A 93 34.06 -28.22 -39.53
N ARG A 94 34.77 -28.53 -38.45
CA ARG A 94 36.23 -28.75 -38.47
C ARG A 94 36.53 -30.14 -39.00
#